data_AF-A0A377BHK5-F1
#
_entry.id   AF-A0A377BHK5-F1
#
_cell.length_a   1.000
_cell.length_b   1.000
_cell.length_c   1.000
_cell.angle_alpha   90.00
_cell.angle_beta   90.00
_cell.angle_gamma   90.00
#
_symmetry.space_group_name_H-M   'P 1'
#
loop_
_entity.id
_entity.type
_entity.pdbx_description
1 polymer ?
#
loop_
_entity_poly.entity_id
_entity_poly.type
_entity_poly.pdbx_seq_one_letter_code
_entity_poly.pdbx_strand_id
1 'polypeptide(L)'
;MPNGSIGFRWGEKGKWNLESIAAGTETELSLTLLGQHDAVAGVAFPYFGGIENPHFRSVKHNPVLVRQLPVKNLTLVDGNTCPVVSVYDLVLANYGLDRGLEDENSAKDYAEIKPYTPAWGEQITGVPRQYIETIAREFADTAHKTHGRSMIILGAGVNHWYHMDMNTVG
;
A
#
# COMPACT_ATOMS: atom_id res chain seq x y z
N MET A 1 -14.18 10.62 -14.69
CA MET A 1 -12.94 9.87 -15.00
C MET A 1 -11.85 10.87 -15.33
N PRO A 2 -10.71 10.86 -14.64
CA PRO A 2 -9.56 11.71 -14.98
C PRO A 2 -8.90 11.24 -16.28
N ASN A 3 -8.16 12.14 -16.93
CA ASN A 3 -7.33 11.84 -18.09
C ASN A 3 -6.25 10.79 -17.77
N GLY A 4 -5.63 10.23 -18.83
CA GLY A 4 -4.48 9.32 -18.71
C GLY A 4 -4.80 7.84 -18.59
N SER A 5 -6.06 7.47 -18.33
CA SER A 5 -6.48 6.06 -18.33
C SER A 5 -6.27 5.39 -19.71
N ILE A 6 -6.03 4.08 -19.73
CA ILE A 6 -5.66 3.35 -20.96
C ILE A 6 -6.72 3.46 -22.07
N GLY A 7 -8.00 3.65 -21.70
CA GLY A 7 -9.10 3.85 -22.65
C GLY A 7 -8.95 5.12 -23.49
N PHE A 8 -8.26 6.15 -22.99
CA PHE A 8 -8.02 7.40 -23.73
C PHE A 8 -6.85 7.33 -24.72
N ARG A 9 -6.09 6.23 -24.72
CA ARG A 9 -4.92 6.06 -25.60
C ARG A 9 -5.32 5.77 -27.05
N TRP A 10 -6.46 5.13 -27.25
CA TRP A 10 -6.93 4.65 -28.56
C TRP A 10 -8.37 5.12 -28.80
N GLY A 11 -8.77 5.34 -30.05
CA GLY A 11 -10.15 5.72 -30.40
C GLY A 11 -10.52 7.20 -30.18
N GLU A 12 -9.84 7.89 -29.26
CA GLU A 12 -9.94 9.34 -29.04
C GLU A 12 -8.53 9.98 -29.04
N LYS A 13 -8.44 11.32 -29.15
CA LYS A 13 -7.17 12.07 -29.07
C LYS A 13 -7.23 13.14 -27.99
N GLY A 14 -6.08 13.47 -27.41
CA GLY A 14 -5.92 14.63 -26.51
C GLY A 14 -6.16 14.37 -25.02
N LYS A 15 -6.61 13.17 -24.62
CA LYS A 15 -6.88 12.81 -23.21
C LYS A 15 -5.89 11.81 -22.61
N TRP A 16 -4.91 11.33 -23.38
CA TRP A 16 -3.84 10.45 -22.89
C TRP A 16 -2.65 11.30 -22.38
N ASN A 17 -2.84 11.92 -21.22
CA ASN A 17 -1.84 12.72 -20.51
C ASN A 17 -2.06 12.61 -18.99
N LEU A 18 -1.14 13.18 -18.20
CA LEU A 18 -1.21 13.20 -16.73
C LEU A 18 -1.70 14.55 -16.17
N GLU A 19 -2.40 15.34 -16.99
CA GLU A 19 -3.01 16.58 -16.50
C GLU A 19 -4.16 16.24 -15.56
N SER A 20 -4.29 17.01 -14.47
CA SER A 20 -5.34 16.86 -13.46
C SER A 20 -6.69 17.37 -13.98
N ILE A 21 -7.18 16.77 -15.06
CA ILE A 21 -8.42 17.14 -15.75
C ILE A 21 -9.36 15.94 -15.77
N ALA A 22 -10.60 16.16 -15.37
CA ALA A 22 -11.70 15.22 -15.53
C ALA A 22 -12.87 15.90 -16.23
N ALA A 23 -13.42 15.27 -17.26
CA ALA A 23 -14.53 15.82 -18.06
C ALA A 23 -14.30 17.25 -18.59
N GLY A 24 -13.04 17.64 -18.84
CA GLY A 24 -12.67 18.97 -19.34
C GLY A 24 -12.50 20.05 -18.26
N THR A 25 -12.58 19.69 -16.98
CA THR A 25 -12.40 20.61 -15.85
C THR A 25 -11.19 20.20 -15.00
N GLU A 26 -10.42 21.17 -14.54
CA GLU A 26 -9.36 20.95 -13.56
C GLU A 26 -9.96 20.33 -12.29
N THR A 27 -9.36 19.25 -11.82
CA THR A 27 -9.91 18.41 -10.75
C THR A 27 -8.79 17.94 -9.84
N GLU A 28 -8.97 18.14 -8.53
CA GLU A 28 -8.10 17.55 -7.52
C GLU A 28 -8.63 16.17 -7.11
N LEU A 29 -7.77 15.15 -7.19
CA LEU A 29 -8.15 13.78 -6.86
C LEU A 29 -7.97 13.54 -5.36
N SER A 30 -9.01 12.99 -4.70
CA SER A 30 -8.88 12.55 -3.32
C SER A 30 -8.12 11.23 -3.25
N LEU A 31 -7.13 11.16 -2.34
CA LEU A 31 -6.39 9.94 -2.06
C LEU A 31 -7.20 8.97 -1.21
N THR A 32 -7.90 9.46 -0.19
CA THR A 32 -8.52 8.62 0.86
C THR A 32 -10.01 8.88 0.98
N LEU A 33 -10.75 7.83 1.36
CA LEU A 33 -12.15 7.92 1.78
C LEU A 33 -12.29 8.08 3.29
N LEU A 34 -11.20 8.02 4.06
CA LEU A 34 -11.24 8.26 5.50
C LEU A 34 -11.78 9.67 5.78
N GLY A 35 -12.76 9.79 6.69
CA GLY A 35 -13.48 11.03 6.94
C GLY A 35 -14.58 11.39 5.92
N GLN A 36 -14.74 10.61 4.84
CA GLN A 36 -15.76 10.81 3.79
C GLN A 36 -16.44 9.48 3.38
N HIS A 37 -16.33 8.45 4.21
CA HIS A 37 -16.85 7.11 3.95
C HIS A 37 -18.26 6.94 4.50
N ASP A 38 -19.00 6.02 3.89
CA ASP A 38 -20.36 5.69 4.32
C ASP A 38 -20.34 4.57 5.37
N ALA A 39 -19.33 3.70 5.32
CA ALA A 39 -19.16 2.57 6.23
C ALA A 39 -17.69 2.15 6.34
N VAL A 40 -17.41 1.27 7.29
CA VAL A 40 -16.14 0.55 7.41
C VAL A 40 -16.39 -0.90 7.05
N ALA A 41 -15.52 -1.49 6.22
CA ALA A 41 -15.64 -2.87 5.78
C ALA A 41 -14.32 -3.63 5.93
N GLY A 42 -14.44 -4.92 6.28
CA GLY A 42 -13.32 -5.84 6.34
C GLY A 42 -12.88 -6.30 4.95
N VAL A 43 -11.61 -6.14 4.62
CA VAL A 43 -11.00 -6.64 3.38
C VAL A 43 -9.90 -7.64 3.72
N ALA A 44 -9.91 -8.78 3.02
CA ALA A 44 -8.95 -9.86 3.22
C ALA A 44 -7.65 -9.61 2.43
N PHE A 45 -6.52 -9.62 3.14
CA PHE A 45 -5.18 -9.56 2.57
C PHE A 45 -4.46 -10.89 2.81
N PRO A 46 -3.78 -11.47 1.81
CA PRO A 46 -3.00 -12.67 2.00
C PRO A 46 -1.72 -12.36 2.78
N TYR A 47 -1.32 -13.25 3.69
CA TYR A 47 -0.07 -13.15 4.45
C TYR A 47 0.76 -14.43 4.32
N PHE A 48 1.96 -14.28 3.76
CA PHE A 48 2.88 -15.39 3.49
C PHE A 48 4.08 -15.44 4.44
N GLY A 49 4.31 -14.40 5.25
CA GLY A 49 5.47 -14.32 6.16
C GLY A 49 5.45 -15.34 7.31
N GLY A 50 4.34 -16.05 7.48
CA GLY A 50 4.19 -17.14 8.44
C GLY A 50 4.44 -18.54 7.88
N ILE A 51 4.76 -18.67 6.59
CA ILE A 51 5.11 -19.96 5.98
C ILE A 51 6.49 -20.38 6.49
N GLU A 52 6.54 -21.49 7.21
CA GLU A 52 7.77 -22.03 7.76
C GLU A 52 8.70 -22.54 6.65
N ASN A 53 10.00 -22.28 6.79
CA ASN A 53 11.04 -22.78 5.90
C ASN A 53 12.25 -23.24 6.73
N PRO A 54 12.92 -24.35 6.39
CA PRO A 54 14.08 -24.84 7.14
C PRO A 54 15.26 -23.85 7.20
N HIS A 55 15.35 -22.92 6.25
CA HIS A 55 16.51 -22.06 6.04
C HIS A 55 16.22 -20.56 6.22
N PHE A 56 14.95 -20.18 6.39
CA PHE A 56 14.54 -18.79 6.55
C PHE A 56 13.64 -18.64 7.78
N ARG A 57 13.78 -17.50 8.45
CA ARG A 57 12.93 -17.16 9.59
C ARG A 57 11.51 -16.87 9.10
N SER A 58 10.53 -17.17 9.93
CA SER A 58 9.12 -16.88 9.67
C SER A 58 8.50 -16.25 10.91
N VAL A 59 7.45 -15.47 10.72
CA VAL A 59 6.67 -14.86 11.80
C VAL A 59 5.23 -15.35 11.65
N LYS A 60 4.83 -16.25 12.55
CA LYS A 60 3.51 -16.88 12.51
C LYS A 60 2.40 -15.85 12.65
N HIS A 61 1.42 -15.91 11.75
CA HIS A 61 0.19 -15.13 11.79
C HIS A 61 -0.92 -15.89 11.04
N ASN A 62 -2.16 -15.42 11.13
CA ASN A 62 -3.23 -15.88 10.25
C ASN A 62 -2.83 -15.66 8.77
N PRO A 63 -2.94 -16.68 7.88
CA PRO A 63 -2.65 -16.54 6.45
C PRO A 63 -3.56 -15.54 5.73
N VAL A 64 -4.69 -15.17 6.35
CA VAL A 64 -5.58 -14.10 5.87
C VAL A 64 -5.70 -13.03 6.95
N LEU A 65 -5.32 -11.79 6.61
CA LEU A 65 -5.46 -10.61 7.45
C LEU A 65 -6.71 -9.86 7.03
N VAL A 66 -7.72 -9.78 7.89
CA VAL A 66 -8.89 -8.93 7.64
C VAL A 66 -8.55 -7.52 8.15
N ARG A 67 -8.46 -6.56 7.23
CA ARG A 67 -8.17 -5.15 7.50
C ARG A 67 -9.43 -4.32 7.44
N GLN A 68 -9.54 -3.30 8.30
CA GLN A 68 -10.69 -2.40 8.28
C GLN A 68 -10.42 -1.21 7.37
N LEU A 69 -11.28 -1.00 6.36
CA LEU A 69 -11.12 0.08 5.39
C LEU A 69 -12.36 0.99 5.30
N PRO A 70 -12.14 2.29 5.05
CA PRO A 70 -13.21 3.24 4.80
C PRO A 70 -13.77 3.00 3.40
N VAL A 71 -15.07 2.68 3.28
CA VAL A 71 -15.72 2.39 1.99
C VAL A 71 -16.81 3.38 1.67
N LYS A 72 -17.02 3.62 0.38
CA LYS A 72 -18.15 4.38 -0.15
C LYS A 72 -19.05 3.47 -0.97
N ASN A 73 -20.35 3.61 -0.82
CA ASN A 73 -21.31 2.77 -1.53
C ASN A 73 -21.73 3.46 -2.84
N LEU A 74 -21.46 2.82 -3.97
CA LEU A 74 -21.88 3.31 -5.28
C LEU A 74 -23.04 2.46 -5.81
N THR A 75 -24.07 3.12 -6.33
CA THR A 75 -25.11 2.46 -7.11
C THR A 75 -24.60 2.25 -8.53
N LEU A 76 -24.53 0.99 -8.96
CA LEU A 76 -24.13 0.57 -10.28
C LEU A 76 -25.28 0.78 -11.29
N VAL A 77 -24.95 0.67 -12.59
CA VAL A 77 -25.91 0.85 -13.69
C VAL A 77 -27.04 -0.20 -13.65
N ASP A 78 -26.77 -1.39 -13.11
CA ASP A 78 -27.75 -2.47 -12.92
C ASP A 78 -28.63 -2.28 -11.67
N GLY A 79 -28.45 -1.19 -10.93
CA GLY A 79 -29.18 -0.88 -9.70
C GLY A 79 -28.59 -1.50 -8.43
N ASN A 80 -27.58 -2.36 -8.54
CA ASN A 80 -26.92 -2.95 -7.36
C ASN A 80 -26.04 -1.92 -6.64
N THR A 81 -25.93 -2.06 -5.33
CA THR A 81 -24.99 -1.25 -4.54
C THR A 81 -23.66 -2.00 -4.40
N CYS A 82 -22.55 -1.31 -4.68
CA CYS A 82 -21.20 -1.86 -4.61
C CYS A 82 -20.33 -0.98 -3.69
N PRO A 83 -19.74 -1.53 -2.61
CA PRO A 83 -18.77 -0.81 -1.80
C PRO A 83 -17.46 -0.67 -2.59
N VAL A 84 -16.92 0.55 -2.62
CA VAL A 84 -15.63 0.85 -3.24
C VAL A 84 -14.68 1.49 -2.24
N VAL A 85 -13.40 1.32 -2.49
CA VAL A 85 -12.29 1.86 -1.69
C VAL A 85 -11.21 2.40 -2.61
N SER A 86 -10.42 3.36 -2.13
CA SER A 86 -9.28 3.86 -2.90
C SER A 86 -8.08 2.90 -2.81
N VAL A 87 -7.24 2.92 -3.84
CA VAL A 87 -5.98 2.15 -3.82
C VAL A 87 -5.06 2.63 -2.70
N TYR A 88 -5.05 3.93 -2.39
CA TYR A 88 -4.26 4.48 -1.30
C TYR A 88 -4.67 3.89 0.05
N ASP A 89 -5.98 3.78 0.32
CA ASP A 89 -6.49 3.16 1.55
C ASP A 89 -6.13 1.67 1.62
N LEU A 90 -6.20 0.94 0.50
CA LEU A 90 -5.74 -0.46 0.39
C LEU A 90 -4.24 -0.62 0.70
N VAL A 91 -3.40 0.29 0.20
CA VAL A 91 -1.95 0.27 0.44
C VAL A 91 -1.67 0.49 1.93
N LEU A 92 -2.25 1.52 2.55
CA LEU A 92 -2.01 1.78 3.97
C LEU A 92 -2.50 0.63 4.87
N ALA A 93 -3.63 0.00 4.53
CA ALA A 93 -4.13 -1.19 5.21
C ALA A 93 -3.20 -2.41 5.02
N ASN A 94 -2.65 -2.62 3.82
CA ASN A 94 -1.69 -3.69 3.56
C ASN A 94 -0.43 -3.56 4.41
N TYR A 95 0.09 -2.33 4.54
CA TYR A 95 1.22 -2.00 5.43
C TYR A 95 0.85 -2.00 6.92
N GLY A 96 -0.41 -2.22 7.26
CA GLY A 96 -0.89 -2.34 8.64
C GLY A 96 -0.81 -1.06 9.46
N LEU A 97 -1.00 0.10 8.84
CA LEU A 97 -1.05 1.37 9.57
C LEU A 97 -2.39 1.52 10.30
N ASP A 98 -2.35 1.82 11.60
CA ASP A 98 -3.56 2.22 12.34
C ASP A 98 -3.99 3.62 11.90
N ARG A 99 -5.27 3.74 11.55
CA ARG A 99 -5.91 4.96 11.06
C ARG A 99 -7.18 5.30 11.83
N GLY A 100 -7.35 4.71 13.02
CA GLY A 100 -8.52 4.94 13.88
C GLY A 100 -9.77 4.19 13.43
N LEU A 101 -9.61 3.07 12.72
CA LEU A 101 -10.71 2.21 12.23
C LEU A 101 -10.87 0.93 13.07
N GLU A 102 -10.25 0.87 14.25
CA GLU A 102 -10.31 -0.29 15.15
C GLU A 102 -9.83 -1.60 14.50
N ASP A 103 -8.80 -1.52 13.64
CA ASP A 103 -8.18 -2.67 12.99
C ASP A 103 -7.20 -3.37 13.94
N GLU A 104 -7.58 -4.53 14.47
CA GLU A 104 -6.75 -5.35 15.34
C GLU A 104 -5.45 -5.85 14.68
N ASN A 105 -5.40 -5.94 13.36
CA ASN A 105 -4.22 -6.38 12.63
C ASN A 105 -3.24 -5.21 12.39
N SER A 106 -3.66 -3.96 12.61
CA SER A 106 -2.80 -2.79 12.43
C SER A 106 -1.89 -2.57 13.63
N ALA A 107 -0.76 -1.92 13.37
CA ALA A 107 0.24 -1.61 14.36
C ALA A 107 0.01 -0.21 14.93
N LYS A 108 0.11 -0.08 16.25
CA LYS A 108 0.07 1.21 16.95
C LYS A 108 1.46 1.82 17.14
N ASP A 109 2.48 0.98 17.11
CA ASP A 109 3.88 1.39 17.20
C ASP A 109 4.79 0.45 16.39
N TYR A 110 6.06 0.85 16.24
CA TYR A 110 7.05 0.09 15.48
C TYR A 110 7.59 -1.15 16.21
N ALA A 111 7.39 -1.24 17.53
CA ALA A 111 7.83 -2.34 18.37
C ALA A 111 6.84 -3.52 18.38
N GLU A 112 5.58 -3.28 18.02
CA GLU A 112 4.57 -4.32 17.84
C GLU A 112 4.96 -5.27 16.69
N ILE A 113 4.87 -6.58 16.98
CA ILE A 113 5.11 -7.62 15.97
C ILE A 113 3.82 -7.82 15.17
N LYS A 114 3.61 -6.92 14.21
CA LYS A 114 2.53 -6.99 13.22
C LYS A 114 3.15 -7.05 11.82
N PRO A 115 2.47 -7.67 10.83
CA PRO A 115 3.01 -7.76 9.47
C PRO A 115 3.53 -6.42 8.97
N TYR A 116 4.78 -6.42 8.50
CA TYR A 116 5.49 -5.28 7.89
C TYR A 116 5.93 -4.15 8.83
N THR A 117 5.84 -4.30 10.16
CA THR A 117 6.49 -3.35 11.10
C THR A 117 8.01 -3.55 11.16
N PRO A 118 8.78 -2.57 11.70
CA PRO A 118 10.19 -2.76 11.98
C PRO A 118 10.49 -3.96 12.90
N ALA A 119 9.70 -4.17 13.95
CA ALA A 119 9.86 -5.35 14.81
C ALA A 119 9.58 -6.68 14.08
N TRP A 120 8.62 -6.71 13.16
CA TRP A 120 8.41 -7.86 12.29
C TRP A 120 9.58 -8.06 11.32
N GLY A 121 10.08 -6.99 10.71
CA GLY A 121 11.21 -7.01 9.79
C GLY A 121 12.50 -7.52 10.46
N GLU A 122 12.73 -7.14 11.71
CA GLU A 122 13.84 -7.65 12.53
C GLU A 122 13.78 -9.17 12.72
N GLN A 123 12.59 -9.72 12.96
CA GLN A 123 12.43 -11.17 13.09
C GLN A 123 12.66 -11.91 11.77
N ILE A 124 12.15 -11.38 10.66
CA ILE A 124 12.29 -11.99 9.34
C ILE A 124 13.73 -11.92 8.83
N THR A 125 14.35 -10.74 8.90
CA THR A 125 15.63 -10.46 8.23
C THR A 125 16.84 -10.57 9.15
N GLY A 126 16.63 -10.44 10.46
CA GLY A 126 17.71 -10.30 11.45
C GLY A 126 18.36 -8.92 11.51
N VAL A 127 17.93 -7.96 10.69
CA VAL A 127 18.40 -6.57 10.76
C VAL A 127 17.76 -5.88 11.98
N PRO A 128 18.54 -5.28 12.90
CA PRO A 128 17.98 -4.56 14.04
C PRO A 128 16.97 -3.49 13.62
N ARG A 129 15.80 -3.45 14.25
CA ARG A 129 14.68 -2.56 13.92
C ARG A 129 15.08 -1.08 13.93
N GLN A 130 15.98 -0.71 14.84
CA GLN A 130 16.51 0.65 14.93
C GLN A 130 17.17 1.11 13.61
N TYR A 131 17.83 0.21 12.87
CA TYR A 131 18.43 0.55 11.58
C TYR A 131 17.36 0.65 10.49
N ILE A 132 16.35 -0.21 10.52
CA ILE A 132 15.21 -0.12 9.60
C ILE A 132 14.52 1.24 9.76
N GLU A 133 14.24 1.65 11.00
CA GLU A 133 13.60 2.92 11.31
C GLU A 133 14.45 4.13 10.92
N THR A 134 15.73 4.15 11.33
CA THR A 134 16.63 5.27 11.05
C THR A 134 16.84 5.47 9.56
N ILE A 135 17.17 4.40 8.82
CA ILE A 135 17.42 4.50 7.38
C ILE A 135 16.15 4.89 6.62
N ALA A 136 14.98 4.36 6.99
CA ALA A 136 13.72 4.75 6.37
C ALA A 136 13.43 6.25 6.58
N ARG A 137 13.64 6.77 7.80
CA ARG A 137 13.45 8.19 8.12
C ARG A 137 14.44 9.09 7.37
N GLU A 138 15.72 8.75 7.37
CA GLU A 138 16.76 9.53 6.69
C GLU A 138 16.57 9.54 5.17
N PHE A 139 16.17 8.39 4.58
CA PHE A 139 15.89 8.29 3.16
C PHE A 139 14.70 9.18 2.76
N ALA A 140 13.62 9.15 3.54
CA ALA A 140 12.43 9.97 3.34
C ALA A 140 12.71 11.47 3.55
N ASP A 141 13.44 11.82 4.61
CA ASP A 141 13.83 13.21 4.91
C ASP A 141 14.73 13.79 3.81
N THR A 142 15.68 13.01 3.31
CA THR A 142 16.51 13.40 2.16
C THR A 142 15.65 13.63 0.93
N ALA A 143 14.73 12.72 0.61
CA ALA A 143 13.85 12.85 -0.56
C ALA A 143 12.96 14.10 -0.45
N HIS A 144 12.43 14.37 0.75
CA HIS A 144 11.62 15.55 1.02
C HIS A 144 12.42 16.85 0.84
N LYS A 145 13.59 16.97 1.49
CA LYS A 145 14.44 18.17 1.41
C LYS A 145 14.95 18.45 0.01
N THR A 146 15.19 17.41 -0.77
CA THR A 146 15.85 17.50 -2.06
C THR A 146 14.90 17.38 -3.25
N HIS A 147 13.60 17.26 -3.02
CA HIS A 147 12.56 17.06 -4.04
C HIS A 147 12.82 15.81 -4.90
N GLY A 148 13.09 14.68 -4.24
CA GLY A 148 13.21 13.37 -4.88
C GLY A 148 14.64 12.90 -5.16
N ARG A 149 15.68 13.55 -4.61
CA ARG A 149 17.08 13.09 -4.78
C ARG A 149 17.48 12.05 -3.72
N SER A 150 16.70 10.97 -3.64
CA SER A 150 17.05 9.73 -2.95
C SER A 150 16.97 8.58 -3.95
N MET A 151 17.98 7.72 -4.00
CA MET A 151 18.09 6.67 -5.01
C MET A 151 18.40 5.33 -4.36
N ILE A 152 17.74 4.27 -4.83
CA ILE A 152 18.05 2.89 -4.51
C ILE A 152 18.67 2.25 -5.76
N ILE A 153 19.91 1.77 -5.65
CA ILE A 153 20.57 1.04 -6.73
C ILE A 153 20.43 -0.45 -6.46
N LEU A 154 19.65 -1.13 -7.28
CA LEU A 154 19.38 -2.56 -7.19
C LEU A 154 20.18 -3.34 -8.24
N GLY A 155 20.59 -4.56 -7.90
CA GLY A 155 21.31 -5.45 -8.79
C GLY A 155 20.81 -6.89 -8.72
N ALA A 156 21.53 -7.82 -9.36
CA ALA A 156 21.13 -9.23 -9.47
C ALA A 156 20.87 -9.92 -8.11
N GLY A 157 21.50 -9.45 -7.02
CA GLY A 157 21.33 -10.01 -5.67
C GLY A 157 19.90 -9.95 -5.12
N VAL A 158 19.05 -9.05 -5.64
CA VAL A 158 17.62 -8.98 -5.30
C VAL A 158 16.72 -9.48 -6.44
N ASN A 159 17.22 -9.45 -7.68
CA ASN A 159 16.43 -9.77 -8.88
C ASN A 159 16.47 -11.25 -9.26
N HIS A 160 17.47 -12.02 -8.83
CA HIS A 160 17.57 -13.44 -9.17
C HIS A 160 16.93 -14.35 -8.11
N TRP A 161 15.78 -13.92 -7.59
CA TRP A 161 14.95 -14.68 -6.66
C TRP A 161 13.63 -15.06 -7.32
N TYR A 162 13.03 -16.18 -6.91
CA TYR A 162 11.73 -16.61 -7.45
C TYR A 162 10.62 -15.55 -7.22
N HIS A 163 10.65 -14.88 -6.06
CA HIS A 163 9.76 -13.77 -5.71
C HIS A 163 10.43 -12.40 -5.95
N MET A 164 11.12 -12.25 -7.09
CA MET A 164 11.81 -10.99 -7.42
C MET A 164 10.86 -9.80 -7.56
N ASP A 165 9.61 -10.04 -7.96
CA ASP A 165 8.55 -9.03 -8.07
C ASP A 165 8.27 -8.38 -6.71
N MET A 166 8.25 -9.15 -5.63
CA MET A 166 8.11 -8.64 -4.26
C MET A 166 9.34 -7.84 -3.77
N ASN A 167 10.51 -8.03 -4.41
CA ASN A 167 11.73 -7.27 -4.09
C ASN A 167 11.89 -5.99 -4.94
N THR A 168 11.21 -5.89 -6.09
CA THR A 168 11.43 -4.83 -7.10
C THR A 168 10.23 -3.93 -7.33
N VAL A 169 9.06 -4.31 -6.84
CA VAL A 169 7.83 -3.52 -6.97
C VAL A 169 7.20 -3.35 -5.60
N GLY A 170 7.48 -2.21 -4.97
CA GLY A 170 6.82 -1.70 -3.76
C GLY A 170 6.58 -0.21 -3.91
#